data_AF-A0A1Q8KU55-F1
#
_entry.id   AF-A0A1Q8KU55-F1
#
_cell.length_a   1.000
_cell.length_b   1.000
_cell.length_c   1.000
_cell.angle_alpha   90.00
_cell.angle_beta   90.00
_cell.angle_gamma   90.00
#
_symmetry.space_group_name_H-M   'P 1'
#
loop_
_entity.id
_entity.type
_entity.pdbx_description
1 polymer ?
#
loop_
_entity_poly.entity_id
_entity_poly.type
_entity_poly.pdbx_seq_one_letter_code
_entity_poly.pdbx_strand_id
1 'polypeptide(L)'
;MARFHRGRDVTDWPDEMGYYRMPVTEHPRREAVRAQANHYVTGRDGGRDIDLHRFATEGMRLYGPLADHAGGTLRFRHGLADALDHADQVSESIKDTIDAHIERQGIDAPPGRGLSSFRCN
;
A
#
# COMPACT_ATOMS: atom_id res chain seq x y z
N MET A 1 2.47 -0.06 4.57
CA MET A 1 1.80 0.97 3.74
C MET A 1 1.85 2.33 4.44
N ALA A 2 2.35 3.34 3.74
CA ALA A 2 2.36 4.72 4.23
C ALA A 2 0.97 5.37 4.18
N ARG A 3 0.58 6.08 5.24
CA ARG A 3 -0.57 6.99 5.25
C ARG A 3 -0.19 8.36 4.71
N PHE A 4 1.00 8.83 5.07
CA PHE A 4 1.52 10.13 4.64
C PHE A 4 2.81 9.96 3.86
N HIS A 5 2.96 10.72 2.78
CA HIS A 5 4.21 10.82 2.02
C HIS A 5 4.37 12.25 1.52
N ARG A 6 5.60 12.79 1.61
CA ARG A 6 5.93 14.15 1.16
C ARG A 6 5.02 15.23 1.77
N GLY A 7 4.68 15.06 3.05
CA GLY A 7 3.89 16.04 3.83
C GLY A 7 2.38 15.99 3.62
N ARG A 8 1.85 15.08 2.78
CA ARG A 8 0.42 14.96 2.46
C ARG A 8 -0.04 13.53 2.60
N ASP A 9 -1.36 13.32 2.59
CA ASP A 9 -1.94 11.99 2.49
C ASP A 9 -1.46 11.32 1.19
N VAL A 10 -1.12 10.03 1.25
CA VAL A 10 -0.69 9.31 0.05
C VAL A 10 -1.79 9.27 -1.01
N THR A 11 -3.07 9.41 -0.62
CA THR A 11 -4.19 9.45 -1.56
C THR A 11 -4.40 10.82 -2.21
N ASP A 12 -3.90 11.90 -1.62
CA ASP A 12 -4.06 13.26 -2.17
C ASP A 12 -3.28 13.42 -3.48
N TRP A 13 -2.12 12.77 -3.59
CA TRP A 13 -1.29 12.86 -4.79
C TRP A 13 -1.95 12.24 -6.03
N PRO A 14 -2.44 10.98 -6.01
CA PRO A 14 -3.21 10.43 -7.11
C PRO A 14 -4.45 11.25 -7.48
N ASP A 15 -5.14 11.86 -6.50
CA ASP A 15 -6.29 12.72 -6.78
C ASP A 15 -5.88 13.96 -7.57
N GLU A 16 -4.79 14.62 -7.16
CA GLU A 16 -4.23 15.79 -7.84
C GLU A 16 -3.76 15.45 -9.27
N MET A 17 -3.11 14.29 -9.43
CA MET A 17 -2.72 13.75 -10.74
C MET A 17 -3.93 13.39 -11.63
N GLY A 18 -5.16 13.45 -11.10
CA GLY A 18 -6.39 13.12 -11.81
C GLY A 18 -6.65 11.62 -11.95
N TYR A 19 -5.93 10.77 -11.21
CA TYR A 19 -6.03 9.32 -11.31
C TYR A 19 -7.45 8.82 -11.01
N TYR A 20 -8.11 9.39 -10.00
CA TYR A 20 -9.49 9.03 -9.63
C TYR A 20 -10.56 9.67 -10.53
N ARG A 21 -10.19 10.65 -11.36
CA ARG A 21 -11.10 11.28 -12.33
C ARG A 21 -11.18 10.51 -13.65
N MET A 22 -10.24 9.59 -13.90
CA MET A 22 -10.20 8.78 -15.13
C MET A 22 -11.32 7.73 -15.13
N PRO A 23 -12.27 7.76 -16.08
CA PRO A 23 -13.28 6.73 -16.17
C PRO A 23 -12.66 5.41 -16.63
N VAL A 24 -13.24 4.29 -16.17
CA VAL A 24 -12.77 2.94 -16.52
C VAL A 24 -12.68 2.72 -18.03
N THR A 25 -13.54 3.39 -18.81
CA THR A 25 -13.57 3.34 -20.28
C THR A 25 -12.33 3.94 -20.93
N GLU A 26 -11.68 4.89 -20.28
CA GLU A 26 -10.47 5.58 -20.76
C GLU A 26 -9.19 4.98 -20.19
N HIS A 27 -9.31 4.19 -19.11
CA HIS A 27 -8.15 3.54 -18.51
C HIS A 27 -7.54 2.51 -19.48
N PRO A 28 -6.21 2.50 -19.72
CA PRO A 28 -5.56 1.60 -20.67
C PRO A 28 -5.81 0.11 -20.40
N ARG A 29 -6.05 -0.24 -19.12
CA ARG A 29 -6.36 -1.60 -18.68
C ARG A 29 -7.88 -1.91 -18.62
N ARG A 30 -8.75 -0.95 -18.98
CA ARG A 30 -10.22 -1.08 -19.03
C ARG A 30 -10.79 -1.82 -17.81
N GLU A 31 -11.58 -2.86 -18.04
CA GLU A 31 -12.23 -3.66 -16.98
C GLU A 31 -11.25 -4.33 -16.02
N ALA A 32 -10.00 -4.61 -16.44
CA ALA A 32 -9.00 -5.22 -15.57
C ALA A 32 -8.63 -4.32 -14.39
N VAL A 33 -8.89 -3.00 -14.45
CA VAL A 33 -8.69 -2.10 -13.31
C VAL A 33 -9.68 -2.41 -12.17
N ARG A 34 -10.86 -2.97 -12.48
CA ARG A 34 -11.88 -3.32 -11.48
C ARG A 34 -11.46 -4.51 -10.61
N ALA A 35 -10.59 -5.37 -11.14
CA ALA A 35 -10.04 -6.51 -10.41
C ALA A 35 -8.83 -6.11 -9.55
N GLN A 36 -8.33 -4.88 -9.67
CA GLN A 36 -7.20 -4.42 -8.88
C GLN A 36 -7.65 -4.10 -7.46
N ALA A 37 -7.01 -4.76 -6.47
CA ALA A 37 -7.29 -4.50 -5.08
C ALA A 37 -6.88 -3.06 -4.71
N ASN A 38 -7.75 -2.38 -3.96
CA ASN A 38 -7.43 -1.08 -3.39
C ASN A 38 -6.48 -1.23 -2.21
N HIS A 39 -5.58 -0.26 -2.04
CA HIS A 39 -4.68 -0.21 -0.90
C HIS A 39 -5.46 0.20 0.37
N TYR A 40 -5.25 -0.51 1.47
CA TYR A 40 -5.93 -0.23 2.73
C TYR A 40 -5.15 0.75 3.61
N VAL A 41 -5.74 1.93 3.83
CA VAL A 41 -5.23 2.93 4.77
C VAL A 41 -6.08 2.98 6.04
N THR A 42 -5.47 3.39 7.16
CA THR A 42 -6.23 3.67 8.38
C THR A 42 -6.81 5.08 8.35
N GLY A 43 -8.01 5.27 8.91
CA GLY A 43 -8.65 6.59 9.06
C GLY A 43 -8.91 7.03 10.51
N ARG A 44 -8.81 6.13 11.49
CA ARG A 44 -9.02 6.47 12.91
C ARG A 44 -7.89 7.40 13.39
N ASP A 45 -8.26 8.42 14.17
CA ASP A 45 -7.34 9.42 14.76
C ASP A 45 -6.47 10.17 13.73
N GLY A 46 -7.02 10.43 12.53
CA GLY A 46 -6.31 11.06 11.41
C GLY A 46 -5.53 10.07 10.53
N GLY A 47 -5.53 8.79 10.89
CA GLY A 47 -4.80 7.75 10.20
C GLY A 47 -3.32 7.72 10.57
N ARG A 48 -2.74 6.54 10.40
CA ARG A 48 -1.35 6.20 10.68
C ARG A 48 -0.86 5.14 9.70
N ASP A 49 0.46 5.07 9.56
CA ASP A 49 1.10 4.02 8.78
C ASP A 49 0.74 2.65 9.34
N ILE A 50 0.53 1.69 8.44
CA ILE A 50 0.40 0.28 8.79
C ILE A 50 1.71 -0.40 8.42
N ASP A 51 2.46 -0.82 9.43
CA ASP A 51 3.66 -1.63 9.27
C ASP A 51 3.41 -3.01 9.91
N LEU A 52 3.14 -4.00 9.05
CA LEU A 52 2.86 -5.36 9.48
C LEU A 52 4.12 -6.03 10.05
N HIS A 53 5.31 -5.68 9.56
CA HIS A 53 6.57 -6.21 10.08
C HIS A 53 6.80 -5.74 11.51
N ARG A 54 6.59 -4.43 11.76
CA ARG A 54 6.63 -3.88 13.10
C ARG A 54 5.60 -4.52 14.02
N PHE A 55 4.35 -4.65 13.60
CA PHE A 55 3.35 -5.29 14.46
C PHE A 55 3.68 -6.75 14.75
N ALA A 56 4.32 -7.47 13.83
CA ALA A 56 4.80 -8.82 14.08
C ALA A 56 5.86 -8.87 15.18
N THR A 57 6.80 -7.92 15.22
CA THR A 57 7.80 -7.82 16.29
C THR A 57 7.19 -7.38 17.63
N GLU A 58 6.08 -6.65 17.60
CA GLU A 58 5.28 -6.26 18.77
C GLU A 58 4.32 -7.36 19.25
N GLY A 59 4.36 -8.56 18.64
CA GLY A 59 3.64 -9.74 19.10
C GLY A 59 2.40 -10.14 18.29
N MET A 60 2.11 -9.44 17.19
CA MET A 60 1.04 -9.82 16.27
C MET A 60 1.44 -11.08 15.48
N ARG A 61 0.53 -12.05 15.37
CA ARG A 61 0.73 -13.20 14.48
C ARG A 61 0.17 -12.88 13.10
N LEU A 62 1.05 -12.94 12.10
CA LEU A 62 0.69 -12.84 10.69
C LEU A 62 0.51 -14.23 10.09
N TYR A 63 -0.48 -14.37 9.21
CA TYR A 63 -0.77 -15.62 8.50
C TYR A 63 -0.85 -15.34 7.00
N GLY A 64 -0.50 -16.34 6.19
CA GLY A 64 -0.62 -16.28 4.74
C GLY A 64 -2.09 -16.21 4.27
N PRO A 65 -2.33 -16.24 2.95
CA PRO A 65 -3.68 -16.13 2.41
C PRO A 65 -4.63 -17.20 2.97
N LEU A 66 -5.83 -16.80 3.39
CA LEU A 66 -6.86 -17.75 3.83
C LEU A 66 -7.22 -18.69 2.67
N ALA A 67 -7.11 -19.99 2.92
CA ALA A 67 -7.42 -21.06 1.98
C ALA A 67 -8.85 -21.56 2.18
N ASP A 68 -9.22 -21.81 3.44
CA ASP A 68 -10.48 -22.46 3.78
C ASP A 68 -10.84 -22.23 5.26
N HIS A 69 -12.10 -22.48 5.61
CA HIS A 69 -12.60 -22.47 6.98
C HIS A 69 -13.59 -23.61 7.17
N ALA A 70 -13.41 -24.41 8.23
CA ALA A 70 -14.31 -25.50 8.55
C ALA A 70 -14.32 -25.78 10.06
N GLY A 71 -15.51 -25.91 10.65
CA GLY A 71 -15.66 -26.29 12.06
C GLY A 71 -14.90 -25.39 13.05
N GLY A 72 -14.83 -24.08 12.76
CA GLY A 72 -14.08 -23.11 13.59
C GLY A 72 -12.57 -23.09 13.38
N THR A 73 -12.04 -23.89 12.46
CA THR A 73 -10.62 -23.89 12.09
C THR A 73 -10.40 -23.14 10.78
N LEU A 74 -9.42 -22.23 10.77
CA LEU A 74 -8.97 -21.53 9.58
C LEU A 74 -7.73 -22.24 9.00
N ARG A 75 -7.70 -22.43 7.68
CA ARG A 75 -6.55 -22.98 6.96
C ARG A 75 -5.93 -21.88 6.12
N PHE A 76 -4.62 -21.69 6.24
CA PHE A 76 -3.88 -20.68 5.50
C PHE A 76 -2.90 -21.33 4.52
N ARG A 77 -2.71 -20.71 3.36
CA ARG A 77 -1.69 -21.12 2.39
C ARG A 77 -0.32 -20.61 2.82
N HIS A 78 0.74 -21.24 2.29
CA HIS A 78 2.10 -20.69 2.32
C HIS A 78 2.19 -19.40 1.50
N GLY A 79 3.36 -18.73 1.54
CA GLY A 79 3.62 -17.50 0.78
C GLY A 79 3.30 -16.21 1.54
N LEU A 80 3.32 -16.23 2.88
CA LEU A 80 3.19 -15.01 3.68
C LEU A 80 4.33 -14.02 3.38
N ALA A 81 5.58 -14.51 3.32
CA ALA A 81 6.75 -13.67 3.03
C ALA A 81 6.59 -13.01 1.66
N ASP A 82 6.31 -13.79 0.61
CA ASP A 82 6.10 -13.27 -0.75
C ASP A 82 4.97 -12.23 -0.81
N ALA A 83 3.89 -12.45 -0.04
CA ALA A 83 2.78 -11.51 0.01
C ALA A 83 3.15 -10.19 0.72
N LEU A 84 3.97 -10.25 1.77
CA LEU A 84 4.47 -9.06 2.47
C LEU A 84 5.47 -8.30 1.60
N ASP A 85 6.44 -8.99 0.98
CA ASP A 85 7.41 -8.40 0.06
C ASP A 85 6.71 -7.72 -1.12
N HIS A 86 5.67 -8.35 -1.68
CA HIS A 86 4.88 -7.75 -2.74
C HIS A 86 4.14 -6.50 -2.26
N ALA A 87 3.55 -6.52 -1.06
CA ALA A 87 2.86 -5.36 -0.50
C ALA A 87 3.82 -4.19 -0.27
N ASP A 88 5.05 -4.47 0.18
CA ASP A 88 6.09 -3.47 0.37
C ASP A 88 6.55 -2.87 -0.96
N GLN A 89 6.81 -3.72 -1.97
CA GLN A 89 7.15 -3.26 -3.32
C GLN A 89 6.08 -2.35 -3.91
N VAL A 90 4.81 -2.72 -3.75
CA VAL A 90 3.69 -1.90 -4.21
C VAL A 90 3.66 -0.55 -3.46
N SER A 91 3.84 -0.56 -2.14
CA SER A 91 3.91 0.66 -1.33
C SER A 91 5.04 1.59 -1.77
N GLU A 92 6.24 1.06 -2.06
CA GLU A 92 7.37 1.87 -2.55
C GLU A 92 7.12 2.39 -3.97
N SER A 93 6.53 1.59 -4.87
CA SER A 93 6.22 2.05 -6.23
C SER A 93 5.27 3.26 -6.27
N ILE A 94 4.35 3.36 -5.31
CA ILE A 94 3.46 4.51 -5.16
C ILE A 94 4.27 5.74 -4.75
N LYS A 95 5.20 5.61 -3.80
CA LYS A 95 6.08 6.70 -3.38
C LYS A 95 6.97 7.18 -4.52
N ASP A 96 7.53 6.25 -5.30
CA ASP A 96 8.34 6.56 -6.48
C ASP A 96 7.53 7.35 -7.51
N THR A 97 6.27 6.96 -7.73
CA THR A 97 5.36 7.66 -8.65
C THR A 97 5.06 9.08 -8.18
N ILE A 98 4.86 9.27 -6.86
CA ILE A 98 4.65 10.59 -6.25
C ILE A 98 5.89 11.46 -6.36
N ASP A 99 7.06 10.91 -6.02
CA ASP A 99 8.34 11.62 -6.07
C ASP A 99 8.65 12.09 -7.49
N ALA A 100 8.44 11.21 -8.48
CA ALA A 100 8.60 11.57 -9.89
C ALA A 100 7.61 12.66 -10.34
N HIS A 101 6.38 12.69 -9.80
CA HIS A 101 5.42 13.75 -10.08
C HIS A 101 5.86 15.09 -9.49
N ILE A 102 6.28 15.11 -8.22
CA ILE A 102 6.81 16.29 -7.53
C ILE A 102 7.98 16.89 -8.32
N GLU A 103 8.93 16.06 -8.73
CA GLU A 103 10.08 16.49 -9.53
C GLU A 103 9.65 17.10 -10.86
N ARG A 104 8.76 16.44 -11.61
CA ARG A 104 8.27 16.95 -12.92
C ARG A 104 7.53 18.28 -12.82
N GLN A 105 6.84 18.52 -11.71
CA GLN A 105 6.04 19.73 -11.49
C GLN A 105 6.81 20.82 -10.73
N GLY A 106 8.03 20.54 -10.24
CA GLY A 106 8.79 21.48 -9.42
C GLY A 106 8.10 21.82 -8.10
N ILE A 107 7.36 20.87 -7.52
CA ILE A 107 6.62 21.09 -6.27
C ILE A 107 7.61 21.10 -5.09
N ASP A 108 7.55 22.14 -4.25
CA ASP A 108 8.28 22.15 -2.99
C ASP A 108 7.58 21.23 -1.99
N ALA A 109 8.26 20.15 -1.60
CA ALA A 109 7.71 19.15 -0.69
C ALA A 109 8.79 18.66 0.30
N PRO A 110 8.41 18.35 1.56
CA PRO A 110 9.32 17.79 2.55
C PRO A 110 10.04 16.51 2.08
N PRO A 111 11.17 16.13 2.69
CA PRO A 111 11.85 14.87 2.38
C PRO A 111 10.93 13.66 2.67
N GLY A 112 11.02 12.64 1.82
CA GLY A 112 10.28 11.38 2.00
C GLY A 112 10.76 10.60 3.22
N ARG A 113 9.86 9.87 3.89
CA ARG A 113 10.23 8.87 4.89
C ARG A 113 10.28 7.49 4.23
N GLY A 114 11.43 6.83 4.31
CA GLY A 114 11.53 5.41 3.98
C GLY A 114 10.76 4.56 4.98
N LEU A 115 10.16 3.46 4.51
CA LEU A 115 9.75 2.38 5.43
C LEU A 115 11.04 1.70 5.90
N SER A 116 11.16 1.41 7.19
CA SER A 116 12.32 0.67 7.72
C SER A 116 12.39 -0.68 7.02
N SER A 117 13.47 -0.92 6.27
CA SER A 117 13.66 -2.16 5.53
C SER A 117 13.83 -3.34 6.50
N PHE A 118 12.78 -4.13 6.65
CA PHE A 118 12.85 -5.38 7.38
C PHE A 118 13.11 -6.50 6.38
N ARG A 119 14.26 -7.18 6.48
CA ARG A 119 14.48 -8.42 5.74
C ARG A 119 13.97 -9.57 6.60
N CYS A 120 12.96 -10.28 6.13
CA CYS A 120 12.61 -11.58 6.71
C CYS A 120 13.82 -12.51 6.61
N ASN A 121 14.23 -13.09 7.73
CA ASN A 121 15.24 -14.15 7.82
C ASN A 121 14.57 -15.50 7.64
#